data_AF-A0A6N7FGA0-F1
#
_entry.id   AF-A0A6N7FGA0-F1
#
_cell.length_a   1.000
_cell.length_b   1.000
_cell.length_c   1.000
_cell.angle_alpha   90.00
_cell.angle_beta   90.00
_cell.angle_gamma   90.00
#
_symmetry.space_group_name_H-M   'P 1'
#
loop_
_entity.id
_entity.type
_entity.pdbx_description
1 polymer ?
#
loop_
_entity_poly.entity_id
_entity_poly.type
_entity_poly.pdbx_seq_one_letter_code
_entity_poly.pdbx_strand_id
1 'polypeptide(L)'
;MSFIARLCDRALPGWPAVDAESRACALDAAAEFVEREIALAPAHIRAGIRGLGLLFRAVMAVSGGDPDRVAGLAPPLARYWQLVRQLAILAYLDHPAVLDAIGMTHGAARQDAFRAARRRAVEADG
;
A
#
# COMPACT_ATOMS: atom_id res chain seq x y z
N MET A 1 -7.00 5.72 -13.33
CA MET A 1 -6.32 4.75 -12.44
C MET A 1 -4.95 4.38 -13.02
N SER A 2 -3.87 4.62 -12.27
CA SER A 2 -2.50 4.35 -12.74
C SER A 2 -2.24 2.84 -12.91
N PHE A 3 -1.13 2.46 -13.57
CA PHE A 3 -0.75 1.04 -13.65
C PHE A 3 -0.45 0.46 -12.26
N ILE A 4 0.21 1.24 -11.40
CA ILE A 4 0.51 0.83 -10.03
C ILE A 4 -0.78 0.67 -9.22
N ALA A 5 -1.74 1.59 -9.32
CA ALA A 5 -3.04 1.44 -8.63
C ALA A 5 -3.78 0.14 -9.01
N ARG A 6 -3.73 -0.28 -10.28
CA ARG A 6 -4.25 -1.59 -10.72
C ARG A 6 -3.50 -2.77 -10.10
N LEU A 7 -2.18 -2.66 -9.96
CA LEU A 7 -1.37 -3.67 -9.30
C LEU A 7 -1.67 -3.73 -7.80
N CYS A 8 -1.82 -2.57 -7.13
CA CYS A 8 -2.20 -2.48 -5.73
C CYS A 8 -3.56 -3.16 -5.47
N ASP A 9 -4.59 -2.88 -6.26
CA ASP A 9 -5.91 -3.51 -6.08
C ASP A 9 -5.86 -5.04 -6.19
N ARG A 10 -4.97 -5.59 -7.03
CA ARG A 10 -4.73 -7.05 -7.14
C ARG A 10 -3.82 -7.62 -6.05
N ALA A 11 -2.95 -6.79 -5.46
CA ALA A 11 -1.96 -7.21 -4.48
C ALA A 11 -2.55 -7.40 -3.08
N LEU A 12 -3.62 -6.65 -2.77
CA LEU A 12 -4.18 -6.57 -1.43
C LEU A 12 -4.97 -7.84 -1.06
N PRO A 13 -4.83 -8.36 0.17
CA PRO A 13 -5.36 -9.66 0.59
C PRO A 13 -6.89 -9.69 0.80
N GLY A 14 -7.62 -8.69 0.29
CA GLY A 14 -9.04 -8.47 0.55
C GLY A 14 -9.29 -7.21 1.38
N TRP A 15 -10.45 -6.59 1.17
CA TRP A 15 -10.84 -5.34 1.81
C TRP A 15 -11.74 -5.59 3.02
N PRO A 16 -11.54 -4.91 4.17
CA PRO A 16 -12.49 -4.90 5.26
C PRO A 16 -13.79 -4.20 4.84
N ALA A 17 -14.77 -4.17 5.74
CA ALA A 17 -16.02 -3.44 5.51
C ALA A 17 -15.75 -1.92 5.54
N VAL A 18 -15.26 -1.38 4.44
CA VAL A 18 -15.11 0.05 4.15
C VAL A 18 -16.02 0.42 2.99
N ASP A 19 -16.48 1.66 2.97
CA ASP A 19 -17.24 2.19 1.83
C ASP A 19 -16.36 2.30 0.57
N ALA A 20 -17.00 2.49 -0.59
CA ALA A 20 -16.32 2.53 -1.87
C ALA A 20 -15.39 3.74 -2.04
N GLU A 21 -15.69 4.87 -1.39
CA GLU A 21 -14.89 6.10 -1.46
C GLU A 21 -13.60 5.95 -0.66
N SER A 22 -13.72 5.48 0.58
CA SER A 22 -12.60 5.13 1.46
C SER A 22 -11.68 4.09 0.84
N ARG A 23 -12.25 3.09 0.14
CA ARG A 23 -11.48 2.10 -0.62
C ARG A 23 -10.70 2.75 -1.76
N ALA A 24 -11.34 3.61 -2.55
CA ALA A 24 -10.67 4.31 -3.65
C ALA A 24 -9.54 5.21 -3.14
N CYS A 25 -9.77 5.96 -2.06
CA CYS A 25 -8.77 6.79 -1.41
C CYS A 25 -7.57 5.97 -0.89
N ALA A 26 -7.84 4.83 -0.25
CA ALA A 26 -6.79 3.92 0.23
C ALA A 26 -5.98 3.30 -0.92
N LEU A 27 -6.62 2.99 -2.06
CA LEU A 27 -5.93 2.51 -3.26
C LEU A 27 -5.02 3.57 -3.86
N ASP A 28 -5.50 4.81 -3.98
CA ASP A 28 -4.71 5.92 -4.52
C ASP A 28 -3.53 6.24 -3.59
N ALA A 29 -3.75 6.26 -2.28
CA ALA A 29 -2.69 6.43 -1.29
C ALA A 29 -1.64 5.31 -1.35
N ALA A 30 -2.07 4.06 -1.51
CA ALA A 30 -1.15 2.93 -1.67
C ALA A 30 -0.35 3.04 -2.97
N ALA A 31 -0.97 3.46 -4.07
CA ALA A 31 -0.28 3.65 -5.34
C ALA A 31 0.75 4.78 -5.26
N GLU A 32 0.39 5.92 -4.67
CA GLU A 32 1.28 7.05 -4.45
C GLU A 32 2.47 6.66 -3.57
N PHE A 33 2.21 5.91 -2.49
CA PHE A 33 3.27 5.39 -1.62
C PHE A 33 4.25 4.50 -2.40
N VAL A 34 3.76 3.53 -3.16
CA VAL A 34 4.60 2.63 -3.98
C VAL A 34 5.43 3.43 -4.98
N GLU A 35 4.82 4.38 -5.69
CA GLU A 35 5.51 5.22 -6.66
C GLU A 35 6.61 6.08 -6.01
N ARG A 36 6.33 6.65 -4.83
CA ARG A 36 7.29 7.42 -4.04
C ARG A 36 8.47 6.58 -3.56
N GLU A 37 8.23 5.41 -2.99
CA GLU A 37 9.30 4.53 -2.49
C GLU A 37 10.22 4.06 -3.63
N ILE A 38 9.65 3.77 -4.81
CA ILE A 38 10.44 3.47 -6.01
C ILE A 38 11.26 4.69 -6.46
N ALA A 39 10.69 5.90 -6.36
CA ALA A 39 11.39 7.13 -6.71
C ALA A 39 12.55 7.44 -5.76
N LEU A 40 12.43 7.11 -4.47
CA LEU A 40 13.47 7.33 -3.46
C LEU A 40 14.62 6.31 -3.52
N ALA A 41 14.45 5.19 -4.24
CA ALA A 41 15.50 4.20 -4.40
C ALA A 41 16.77 4.76 -5.09
N PRO A 42 17.97 4.22 -4.76
CA PRO A 42 19.21 4.55 -5.44
C PRO A 42 19.10 4.42 -6.97
N ALA A 43 19.80 5.28 -7.72
CA ALA A 43 19.59 5.42 -9.17
C ALA A 43 19.72 4.08 -9.95
N HIS A 44 20.68 3.24 -9.60
CA HIS A 44 20.89 1.93 -10.24
C HIS A 44 19.75 0.95 -9.92
N ILE A 45 19.21 0.96 -8.70
CA ILE A 45 18.05 0.14 -8.31
C ILE A 45 16.80 0.65 -9.02
N ARG A 46 16.57 1.96 -9.02
CA ARG A 46 15.43 2.60 -9.68
C ARG A 46 15.38 2.32 -11.17
N ALA A 47 16.53 2.32 -11.85
CA ALA A 47 16.61 1.93 -13.25
C ALA A 47 16.16 0.47 -13.46
N GLY A 48 16.64 -0.45 -12.62
CA GLY A 48 16.21 -1.85 -12.63
C GLY A 48 14.71 -2.02 -12.39
N ILE A 49 14.15 -1.35 -11.37
CA ILE A 49 12.70 -1.41 -11.07
C ILE A 49 11.88 -0.86 -12.24
N ARG A 50 12.27 0.26 -12.84
CA ARG A 50 11.55 0.83 -14.00
C ARG A 50 11.61 -0.10 -15.22
N GLY A 51 12.76 -0.68 -15.52
CA GLY A 51 12.91 -1.65 -16.60
C GLY A 51 12.03 -2.88 -16.39
N LEU A 52 12.06 -3.46 -15.18
CA LEU A 52 11.19 -4.57 -14.81
C LEU A 52 9.71 -4.19 -14.87
N GLY A 53 9.33 -2.99 -14.42
CA GLY A 53 7.95 -2.52 -14.47
C GLY A 53 7.41 -2.35 -15.89
N LEU A 54 8.24 -1.85 -16.82
CA LEU A 54 7.90 -1.75 -18.24
C LEU A 54 7.71 -3.13 -18.86
N LEU A 55 8.64 -4.05 -18.60
CA LEU A 55 8.53 -5.44 -19.05
C LEU A 55 7.28 -6.11 -18.48
N PHE A 56 7.04 -5.98 -17.17
CA PHE A 56 5.87 -6.55 -16.50
C PHE A 56 4.58 -6.02 -17.12
N ARG A 57 4.50 -4.71 -17.40
CA ARG A 57 3.35 -4.10 -18.09
C ARG A 57 3.15 -4.64 -19.50
N ALA A 58 4.22 -4.81 -20.27
CA ALA A 58 4.14 -5.37 -21.62
C ALA A 58 3.63 -6.82 -21.60
N VAL A 59 4.18 -7.64 -20.70
CA VAL A 59 3.78 -9.04 -20.54
C VAL A 59 2.35 -9.17 -20.02
N MET A 60 1.93 -8.30 -19.10
CA MET A 60 0.54 -8.21 -18.63
C MET A 60 -0.46 -7.95 -19.76
N ALA A 61 -0.11 -7.06 -20.69
CA ALA A 61 -0.98 -6.72 -21.82
C ALA A 61 -1.23 -7.92 -22.76
N VAL A 62 -0.27 -8.84 -22.89
CA VAL A 62 -0.41 -10.04 -23.72
C VAL A 62 -0.91 -11.27 -22.94
N SER A 63 -0.77 -11.29 -21.62
CA SER A 63 -1.11 -12.44 -20.75
C SER A 63 -2.51 -12.39 -20.15
N GLY A 64 -3.38 -11.50 -20.62
CA GLY A 64 -4.76 -11.37 -20.13
C GLY A 64 -4.91 -10.60 -18.81
N GLY A 65 -3.88 -9.85 -18.38
CA GLY A 65 -3.99 -8.92 -17.25
C GLY A 65 -4.00 -9.57 -15.85
N ASP A 66 -3.46 -10.78 -15.71
CA ASP A 66 -3.29 -11.45 -14.41
C ASP A 66 -1.83 -11.33 -13.91
N PRO A 67 -1.57 -10.55 -12.84
CA PRO A 67 -0.22 -10.31 -12.35
C PRO A 67 0.45 -11.56 -11.77
N ASP A 68 -0.32 -12.51 -11.21
CA ASP A 68 0.25 -13.73 -10.64
C ASP A 68 0.76 -14.68 -11.75
N ARG A 69 0.07 -14.72 -12.88
CA ARG A 69 0.57 -15.42 -14.08
C ARG A 69 1.85 -14.80 -14.60
N VAL A 70 1.92 -13.47 -14.69
CA VAL A 70 3.11 -12.78 -15.18
C VAL A 70 4.30 -12.99 -14.24
N ALA A 71 4.06 -12.94 -12.92
CA ALA A 71 5.06 -13.27 -11.92
C ALA A 71 5.61 -14.70 -12.08
N GLY A 72 4.77 -15.66 -12.48
CA GLY A 72 5.15 -17.05 -12.73
C GLY A 72 6.05 -17.29 -13.94
N LEU A 73 6.20 -16.32 -14.85
CA LEU A 73 6.96 -16.53 -16.10
C LEU A 73 8.47 -16.47 -15.89
N ALA A 74 8.96 -15.67 -14.95
CA ALA A 74 10.39 -15.53 -14.68
C ALA A 74 10.68 -15.02 -13.26
N PRO A 75 11.79 -15.47 -12.62
CA PRO A 75 12.15 -15.02 -11.27
C PRO A 75 12.23 -13.49 -11.09
N PRO A 76 12.76 -12.69 -12.04
CA PRO A 76 12.78 -11.23 -11.89
C PRO A 76 11.39 -10.59 -11.88
N LEU A 77 10.42 -11.13 -12.63
CA LEU A 77 9.04 -10.64 -12.64
C LEU A 77 8.35 -10.97 -11.32
N ALA A 78 8.59 -12.16 -10.77
CA ALA A 78 8.12 -12.52 -9.43
C ALA A 78 8.65 -11.55 -8.36
N ARG A 79 9.93 -11.17 -8.43
CA ARG A 79 10.52 -10.21 -7.48
C ARG A 79 9.92 -8.82 -7.62
N TYR A 80 9.69 -8.35 -8.84
CA TYR A 80 9.02 -7.08 -9.07
C TYR A 80 7.59 -7.09 -8.50
N TRP A 81 6.83 -8.16 -8.77
CA TRP A 81 5.48 -8.30 -8.24
C TRP A 81 5.47 -8.34 -6.70
N GLN A 82 6.38 -9.09 -6.11
CA GLN A 82 6.53 -9.19 -4.66
C GLN A 82 6.86 -7.83 -4.03
N LEU A 83 7.75 -7.03 -4.66
CA LEU A 83 8.07 -5.68 -4.20
C LEU A 83 6.83 -4.79 -4.17
N VAL A 84 6.09 -4.72 -5.29
CA VAL A 84 4.86 -3.91 -5.38
C VAL A 84 3.85 -4.37 -4.34
N ARG A 85 3.66 -5.69 -4.18
CA ARG A 85 2.73 -6.27 -3.21
C ARG A 85 3.10 -5.93 -1.77
N GLN A 86 4.38 -6.02 -1.41
CA GLN A 86 4.83 -5.69 -0.05
C GLN A 86 4.63 -4.20 0.27
N LEU A 87 5.00 -3.32 -0.65
CA LEU A 87 4.81 -1.87 -0.47
C LEU A 87 3.32 -1.49 -0.42
N ALA A 88 2.49 -2.10 -1.27
CA ALA A 88 1.05 -1.88 -1.25
C ALA A 88 0.41 -2.34 0.06
N ILE A 89 0.79 -3.53 0.57
CA ILE A 89 0.31 -4.05 1.85
C ILE A 89 0.72 -3.12 2.99
N LEU A 90 1.97 -2.63 3.00
CA LEU A 90 2.44 -1.70 4.02
C LEU A 90 1.59 -0.42 4.04
N ALA A 91 1.43 0.23 2.87
CA ALA A 91 0.62 1.44 2.76
C ALA A 91 -0.86 1.21 3.13
N TYR A 92 -1.40 0.06 2.77
CA TYR A 92 -2.76 -0.33 3.09
C TYR A 92 -2.99 -0.53 4.58
N LEU A 93 -2.06 -1.20 5.28
CA LEU A 93 -2.17 -1.42 6.72
C LEU A 93 -1.94 -0.14 7.54
N ASP A 94 -1.32 0.88 6.95
CA ASP A 94 -1.15 2.20 7.58
C ASP A 94 -2.32 3.16 7.30
N HIS A 95 -3.26 2.82 6.41
CA HIS A 95 -4.33 3.73 6.03
C HIS A 95 -5.40 3.87 7.14
N PRO A 96 -5.78 5.10 7.55
CA PRO A 96 -6.72 5.33 8.66
C PRO A 96 -8.05 4.58 8.52
N ALA A 97 -8.69 4.66 7.35
CA ALA A 97 -9.97 3.97 7.13
C ALA A 97 -9.86 2.44 7.22
N VAL A 98 -8.72 1.86 6.84
CA VAL A 98 -8.48 0.41 6.95
C VAL A 98 -8.29 0.04 8.41
N LEU A 99 -7.49 0.82 9.14
CA LEU A 99 -7.25 0.65 10.57
C LEU A 99 -8.55 0.76 11.38
N ASP A 100 -9.36 1.78 11.11
CA ASP A 100 -10.65 1.97 11.77
C ASP A 100 -11.60 0.79 11.49
N ALA A 101 -11.65 0.30 10.25
CA ALA A 101 -12.49 -0.83 9.87
C ALA A 101 -12.07 -2.18 10.48
N ILE A 102 -10.78 -2.37 10.77
CA ILE A 102 -10.28 -3.55 11.49
C ILE A 102 -10.27 -3.37 13.01
N GLY A 103 -10.82 -2.25 13.52
CA GLY A 103 -10.89 -1.94 14.95
C GLY A 103 -9.53 -1.59 15.58
N MET A 104 -8.51 -1.29 14.78
CA MET A 104 -7.20 -0.89 15.25
C MET A 104 -7.11 0.64 15.35
N THR A 105 -6.85 1.15 16.55
CA THR A 105 -6.77 2.60 16.76
C THR A 105 -5.51 3.18 16.12
N HIS A 106 -5.70 4.16 15.22
CA HIS A 106 -4.61 4.88 14.58
C HIS A 106 -3.70 5.61 15.60
N GLY A 107 -2.41 5.77 15.27
CA GLY A 107 -1.39 6.28 16.21
C GLY A 107 -1.71 7.66 16.77
N ALA A 108 -2.25 8.56 15.94
CA ALA A 108 -2.66 9.90 16.37
C ALA A 108 -3.82 9.86 17.37
N ALA A 109 -4.87 9.08 17.11
CA ALA A 109 -6.00 8.91 18.02
C ALA A 109 -5.56 8.27 19.37
N ARG A 110 -4.62 7.32 19.34
CA ARG A 110 -4.00 6.77 20.56
C ARG A 110 -3.23 7.82 21.35
N GLN A 111 -2.42 8.64 20.67
CA GLN A 111 -1.66 9.72 21.30
C GLN A 111 -2.59 10.81 21.87
N ASP A 112 -3.67 11.15 21.18
CA ASP A 112 -4.64 12.13 21.66
C ASP A 112 -5.46 11.60 22.84
N ALA A 113 -5.86 10.33 22.80
CA ALA A 113 -6.49 9.66 23.94
C ALA A 113 -5.55 9.64 25.16
N PHE A 114 -4.26 9.34 24.96
CA PHE A 114 -3.25 9.37 26.02
C PHE A 114 -3.06 10.78 26.58
N ARG A 115 -2.94 11.81 25.72
CA ARG A 115 -2.84 13.22 26.14
C ARG A 115 -4.08 13.66 26.92
N ALA A 116 -5.28 13.25 26.49
CA ALA A 116 -6.52 13.55 27.18
C ALA A 116 -6.60 12.87 28.56
N ALA A 117 -6.21 11.60 28.66
CA ALA A 117 -6.14 10.89 29.94
C ALA A 117 -5.14 11.55 30.91
N ARG A 118 -3.98 11.98 30.41
CA ARG A 118 -2.98 12.67 31.22
C ARG A 118 -3.47 14.01 31.77
N ARG A 119 -4.25 14.79 31.00
CA ARG A 119 -4.85 16.04 31.47
C ARG A 119 -5.82 15.81 32.64
N ARG A 120 -6.72 14.82 32.51
CA ARG A 120 -7.68 14.47 33.56
C ARG A 120 -7.00 13.99 34.84
N ALA A 121 -5.89 13.24 34.73
CA ALA A 121 -5.14 12.79 35.89
C ALA A 121 -4.52 13.97 36.66
N VAL A 122 -3.96 14.95 35.95
CA VAL A 122 -3.40 16.17 36.58
C VAL A 122 -4.49 17.03 37.25
N GLU A 123 -5.67 17.11 36.65
CA GLU A 123 -6.82 17.84 37.21
C GLU A 123 -7.46 17.15 38.42
N ALA A 124 -7.26 15.84 38.59
CA ALA A 124 -7.82 15.07 39.71
C ALA A 124 -6.93 15.10 40.98
N ASP A 125 -5.64 15.40 40.82
CA ASP A 125 -4.63 15.42 41.89
C ASP A 125 -4.36 16.84 42.47
N GLY A 126 -4.99 17.88 41.91
CA GLY A 126 -4.83 19.29 42.34
C GLY A 126 -6.09 19.84 43.00
#